data_AF-A0A5K0VAZ9-F1
#
_entry.id   AF-A0A5K0VAZ9-F1
#
_cell.length_a   1.000
_cell.length_b   1.000
_cell.length_c   1.000
_cell.angle_alpha   90.00
_cell.angle_beta   90.00
_cell.angle_gamma   90.00
#
_symmetry.space_group_name_H-M   'P 1'
#
loop_
_entity.id
_entity.type
_entity.pdbx_description
1 polymer ?
#
loop_
_entity_poly.entity_id
_entity_poly.type
_entity_poly.pdbx_seq_one_letter_code
_entity_poly.pdbx_strand_id
1 'polypeptide(L)' 'QAADALSEFLQSPSLQSALEPIYDSIVRHNYLRHKDKDVKLLVAVCFSEIIRILAPDPPFSDALLK' A
#
# COMPACT_ATOMS: atom_id res chain seq x y z
N GLN A 1 0.30 9.18 -12.00
CA GLN A 1 1.19 8.18 -11.37
C GLN A 1 0.34 7.02 -10.82
N ALA A 2 0.94 5.89 -10.44
CA ALA A 2 0.20 4.71 -9.96
C ALA A 2 -0.73 5.00 -8.76
N ALA A 3 -0.35 5.95 -7.90
CA ALA A 3 -1.17 6.42 -6.79
C ALA A 3 -2.50 7.07 -7.24
N ASP A 4 -2.52 7.74 -8.40
CA ASP A 4 -3.73 8.41 -8.90
C ASP A 4 -4.81 7.38 -9.29
N ALA A 5 -4.41 6.19 -9.72
CA ALA A 5 -5.37 5.12 -10.00
C ALA A 5 -5.99 4.56 -8.71
N LEU A 6 -5.22 4.50 -7.61
CA LEU A 6 -5.72 4.00 -6.32
C LEU A 6 -6.63 5.02 -5.62
N SER A 7 -6.43 6.31 -5.84
CA SER A 7 -7.22 7.37 -5.21
C SER A 7 -8.68 7.42 -5.68
N GLU A 8 -8.97 6.91 -6.89
CA GLU A 8 -10.32 6.79 -7.43
C GLU A 8 -11.18 5.75 -6.70
N PHE A 9 -10.56 4.81 -5.99
CA PHE A 9 -11.28 3.77 -5.27
C PHE A 9 -11.78 4.29 -3.92
N LEU A 10 -13.04 4.03 -3.61
CA LEU A 10 -13.55 4.10 -2.25
C LEU A 10 -13.08 2.88 -1.44
N GLN A 11 -13.40 2.89 -0.16
CA GLN A 11 -13.17 1.76 0.73
C GLN A 11 -13.89 0.51 0.22
N SER A 12 -13.14 -0.55 -0.06
CA SER A 12 -13.61 -1.79 -0.66
C SER A 12 -12.75 -2.99 -0.21
N PRO A 13 -13.12 -3.65 0.90
CA PRO A 13 -12.41 -4.82 1.42
C PRO A 13 -12.35 -6.00 0.43
N SER A 14 -13.30 -6.08 -0.50
CA SER A 14 -13.33 -7.14 -1.53
C SER A 14 -12.15 -7.07 -2.50
N LEU A 15 -11.44 -5.94 -2.57
CA LEU A 15 -10.22 -5.78 -3.38
C LEU A 15 -8.98 -6.39 -2.72
N GLN A 16 -9.08 -6.94 -1.52
CA GLN A 16 -7.94 -7.50 -0.78
C GLN A 16 -7.13 -8.49 -1.61
N SER A 17 -7.77 -9.49 -2.23
CA SER A 17 -7.06 -10.51 -3.02
C SER A 17 -6.40 -9.93 -4.29
N ALA A 18 -6.94 -8.84 -4.83
CA ALA A 18 -6.34 -8.15 -5.98
C ALA A 18 -5.15 -7.27 -5.56
N LEU A 19 -5.19 -6.69 -4.36
CA LEU A 19 -4.14 -5.83 -3.81
C LEU A 19 -3.05 -6.59 -3.05
N GLU A 20 -3.31 -7.83 -2.66
CA GLU A 20 -2.39 -8.72 -1.94
C GLU A 20 -1.00 -8.83 -2.60
N PRO A 21 -0.88 -9.16 -3.90
CA PRO A 21 0.42 -9.24 -4.54
C PRO A 21 1.22 -7.92 -4.48
N ILE A 22 0.53 -6.78 -4.46
CA ILE A 22 1.14 -5.45 -4.45
C ILE A 22 1.73 -5.19 -3.07
N TYR A 23 0.90 -5.30 -2.02
CA TYR A 23 1.36 -5.00 -0.68
C TYR A 23 2.37 -6.04 -0.16
N ASP A 24 2.23 -7.32 -0.54
CA ASP A 24 3.21 -8.34 -0.19
C ASP A 24 4.58 -8.04 -0.78
N SER A 25 4.62 -7.56 -2.02
CA SER A 25 5.87 -7.14 -2.65
C SER A 25 6.48 -5.93 -1.95
N ILE A 26 5.67 -4.94 -1.56
CA ILE A 26 6.11 -3.75 -0.80
C ILE A 26 6.81 -4.17 0.50
N VAL A 27 6.23 -5.12 1.22
CA VAL A 27 6.75 -5.64 2.49
C VAL A 27 8.00 -6.49 2.28
N ARG A 28 7.93 -7.54 1.44
CA ARG A 28 9.01 -8.52 1.27
C ARG A 28 10.32 -7.86 0.81
N HIS A 29 10.23 -6.85 -0.04
CA HIS A 29 11.41 -6.16 -0.58
C HIS A 29 11.80 -4.91 0.21
N ASN A 30 11.12 -4.61 1.33
CA ASN A 30 11.36 -3.41 2.12
C ASN A 30 11.35 -2.12 1.28
N TYR A 31 10.43 -2.00 0.32
CA TYR A 31 10.39 -0.84 -0.59
C TYR A 31 10.14 0.49 0.16
N LEU A 32 9.53 0.46 1.34
CA LEU A 32 9.41 1.61 2.24
C LEU A 32 10.77 2.12 2.76
N ARG A 33 11.82 1.31 2.69
CA ARG A 33 13.21 1.64 3.09
C ARG A 33 14.13 1.87 1.90
N HIS A 34 13.58 2.04 0.70
CA HIS A 34 14.37 2.27 -0.51
C HIS A 34 15.29 3.50 -0.40
N LYS A 35 16.45 3.49 -1.06
CA LYS A 35 17.43 4.59 -0.97
C LYS A 35 17.02 5.81 -1.77
N ASP A 36 16.42 5.57 -2.94
CA ASP A 36 15.83 6.61 -3.77
C ASP A 36 14.59 7.20 -3.09
N LYS A 37 14.58 8.53 -2.94
CA LYS A 37 13.53 9.26 -2.22
C LYS A 37 12.21 9.29 -2.98
N ASP A 38 12.25 9.39 -4.30
CA ASP A 38 11.05 9.48 -5.12
C ASP A 38 10.37 8.11 -5.21
N VAL A 39 11.16 7.04 -5.30
CA VAL A 39 10.65 5.66 -5.18
C VAL A 39 10.02 5.45 -3.81
N LYS A 40 10.71 5.84 -2.72
CA LYS A 40 10.18 5.71 -1.37
C LYS A 40 8.87 6.48 -1.19
N LEU A 41 8.81 7.71 -1.67
CA LEU A 41 7.62 8.54 -1.59
C LEU A 41 6.46 7.89 -2.34
N LEU A 42 6.68 7.45 -3.59
CA LEU A 42 5.65 6.80 -4.38
C LEU A 42 5.13 5.52 -3.71
N VAL A 43 6.03 4.69 -3.18
CA VAL A 43 5.65 3.47 -2.46
C VAL A 43 4.84 3.80 -1.21
N ALA A 44 5.23 4.82 -0.43
CA ALA A 44 4.49 5.25 0.75
C ALA A 44 3.07 5.74 0.41
N VAL A 45 2.92 6.50 -0.68
CA VAL A 45 1.61 6.97 -1.14
C VAL A 45 0.75 5.79 -1.58
N CYS A 46 1.26 4.91 -2.45
CA CYS A 46 0.52 3.72 -2.90
C CYS A 46 0.10 2.83 -1.72
N PHE A 47 1.01 2.62 -0.77
CA PHE A 47 0.74 1.79 0.41
C PHE A 47 -0.34 2.41 1.31
N SER A 48 -0.31 3.73 1.51
CA SER A 48 -1.34 4.45 2.26
C SER A 48 -2.72 4.33 1.60
N GLU A 49 -2.79 4.40 0.27
CA GLU A 49 -4.04 4.20 -0.46
C GLU A 49 -4.56 2.77 -0.34
N ILE A 50 -3.69 1.76 -0.36
CA ILE A 50 -4.09 0.37 -0.12
C ILE A 50 -4.70 0.22 1.28
N ILE A 51 -4.09 0.81 2.31
CA ILE A 51 -4.64 0.81 3.68
C ILE A 51 -6.02 1.48 3.69
N ARG A 52 -6.17 2.63 3.02
CA ARG A 52 -7.44 3.36 2.92
C ARG A 52 -8.53 2.53 2.23
N ILE A 53 -8.19 1.84 1.14
CA ILE A 53 -9.12 0.98 0.39
C ILE A 53 -9.54 -0.23 1.24
N LEU A 54 -8.61 -0.85 1.98
CA LEU A 54 -8.86 -2.05 2.78
C LEU A 54 -9.38 -1.77 4.19
N ALA A 55 -9.51 -0.50 4.59
CA ALA A 55 -10.18 -0.13 5.83
C ALA A 55 -11.59 -0.79 5.91
N PRO A 56 -12.16 -1.01 7.10
CA PRO A 56 -11.66 -0.61 8.42
C PRO A 56 -10.68 -1.63 9.02
N ASP A 57 -10.54 -2.81 8.42
CA ASP A 57 -9.75 -3.94 8.92
C ASP A 57 -8.66 -4.31 7.90
N PRO A 58 -7.62 -3.46 7.75
CA PRO A 58 -6.58 -3.70 6.79
C PRO A 58 -5.72 -4.91 7.24
N PRO A 59 -5.21 -5.73 6.31
CA PRO A 59 -4.46 -6.96 6.63
C PRO A 59 -3.03 -6.70 7.13
N PHE A 60 -2.72 -5.50 7.62
CA PHE A 60 -1.39 -5.09 8.03
C PHE A 60 -1.30 -5.00 9.55
N SER A 61 -0.26 -5.60 10.14
CA SER A 61 0.05 -5.35 11.55
C SER A 61 0.71 -3.99 11.73
N ASP A 62 0.45 -3.30 12.84
CA ASP A 62 1.09 -2.02 13.20
C ASP A 62 2.63 -2.10 13.19
N ALA A 63 3.21 -3.28 13.39
CA ALA A 63 4.66 -3.48 13.35
C ALA A 63 5.27 -3.21 11.96
N LEU A 64 4.47 -3.30 10.90
CA LEU A 64 4.89 -3.02 9.53
C LEU A 64 5.03 -1.51 9.26
N LEU A 65 4.33 -0.69 10.04
CA LEU A 65 4.31 0.77 9.95
C LEU A 65 5.33 1.45 10.89
N LYS A 66 6.16 0.67 11.59
CA LYS A 66 7.18 1.15 12.54
C LYS A 66 8.57 1.37 11.92
#